data_AF-A0A8T5MHG2-F1
#
_entry.id   AF-A0A8T5MHG2-F1
#
_cell.length_a   1.000
_cell.length_b   1.000
_cell.length_c   1.000
_cell.angle_alpha   90.00
_cell.angle_beta   90.00
_cell.angle_gamma   90.00
#
_symmetry.space_group_name_H-M   'P 1'
#
loop_
_entity.id
_entity.type
_entity.pdbx_description
1 polymer ?
#
loop_
_entity_poly.entity_id
_entity_poly.type
_entity_poly.pdbx_seq_one_letter_code
_entity_poly.pdbx_strand_id
1 'polypeptide(L)'
;MGKTFGYDYTLIIATVAILLAIGIISLYGIGYYHNAGEENPSWTQGPKHTEYLEMMNKYTSPTVVALLIVLGLCIPKRVVPRDVLKRISWALVGVTAMLYFIRGITWALGVMLMLAIAVQTASLVLTLLKRGRLVYEKEGYLVQLGSAMLHLGVIILIFDVALLRGHAQHISIFWVAMILVTLGMFLSFYGRTDPRKWLPAIKS
;
A
#
# COMPACT_ATOMS: atom_id res chain seq x y z
N MET A 1 -31.31 -13.33 -2.77
CA MET A 1 -30.19 -13.97 -3.49
C MET A 1 -28.88 -13.28 -3.07
N GLY A 2 -28.37 -13.59 -1.87
CA GLY A 2 -27.22 -12.92 -1.28
C GLY A 2 -25.93 -13.57 -1.73
N LYS A 3 -25.21 -12.96 -2.68
CA LYS A 3 -23.83 -13.36 -2.98
C LYS A 3 -22.98 -13.04 -1.75
N THR A 4 -22.59 -14.06 -0.99
CA THR A 4 -21.48 -13.93 -0.05
C THR A 4 -20.23 -13.67 -0.90
N PHE A 5 -19.92 -12.40 -1.13
CA PHE A 5 -18.65 -12.01 -1.74
C PHE A 5 -17.55 -12.66 -0.90
N GLY A 6 -16.72 -13.48 -1.54
CA GLY A 6 -15.60 -14.10 -0.86
C GLY A 6 -14.74 -13.02 -0.23
N TYR A 7 -14.33 -13.21 1.02
CA TYR A 7 -13.50 -12.28 1.80
C TYR A 7 -12.36 -11.65 0.98
N ASP A 8 -11.75 -12.43 0.09
CA ASP A 8 -10.70 -12.02 -0.84
C ASP A 8 -11.14 -10.96 -1.85
N TYR A 9 -12.33 -11.10 -2.43
CA TYR A 9 -12.89 -10.16 -3.39
C TYR A 9 -13.23 -8.83 -2.73
N THR A 10 -13.79 -8.87 -1.51
CA THR A 10 -14.06 -7.67 -0.72
C THR A 10 -12.76 -6.93 -0.37
N LEU A 11 -11.69 -7.64 -0.01
CA LEU A 11 -10.38 -7.04 0.26
C LEU A 11 -9.79 -6.35 -0.98
N ILE A 12 -9.91 -6.98 -2.15
CA ILE A 12 -9.43 -6.40 -3.42
C ILE A 12 -10.21 -5.13 -3.75
N ILE A 13 -11.55 -5.18 -3.70
CA ILE A 13 -12.39 -4.00 -3.95
C ILE A 13 -12.06 -2.89 -2.96
N ALA A 14 -11.92 -3.20 -1.68
CA ALA A 14 -11.57 -2.21 -0.66
C ALA A 14 -10.21 -1.56 -0.98
N THR A 15 -9.20 -2.36 -1.35
CA THR A 15 -7.87 -1.83 -1.72
C THR A 15 -7.96 -0.91 -2.93
N VAL A 16 -8.68 -1.33 -3.99
CA VAL A 16 -8.86 -0.53 -5.22
C VAL A 16 -9.60 0.78 -4.91
N ALA A 17 -10.67 0.72 -4.13
CA ALA A 17 -11.44 1.91 -3.75
C ALA A 17 -10.60 2.91 -2.93
N ILE A 18 -9.80 2.42 -1.98
CA ILE A 18 -8.93 3.27 -1.16
C ILE A 18 -7.82 3.89 -2.01
N LEU A 19 -7.17 3.11 -2.89
CA LEU A 19 -6.15 3.64 -3.80
C LEU A 19 -6.73 4.68 -4.76
N LEU A 20 -7.95 4.46 -5.25
CA LEU A 20 -8.66 5.43 -6.08
C LEU A 20 -8.94 6.72 -5.30
N ALA A 21 -9.38 6.62 -4.04
CA ALA A 21 -9.60 7.77 -3.18
C ALA A 21 -8.29 8.57 -2.95
N ILE A 22 -7.17 7.88 -2.70
CA ILE A 22 -5.85 8.53 -2.59
C ILE A 22 -5.47 9.21 -3.90
N GLY A 23 -5.73 8.58 -5.04
CA GLY A 23 -5.49 9.15 -6.37
C GLY A 23 -6.28 10.45 -6.58
N ILE A 24 -7.57 10.45 -6.24
CA ILE A 24 -8.43 11.65 -6.32
C ILE A 24 -7.93 12.76 -5.39
N ILE A 25 -7.60 12.44 -4.13
CA ILE A 25 -7.06 13.41 -3.17
C ILE A 25 -5.75 14.01 -3.69
N SER A 26 -4.88 13.17 -4.27
CA SER A 26 -3.60 13.60 -4.83
C SER A 26 -3.78 14.53 -6.05
N LEU A 27 -4.67 14.18 -6.97
CA LEU A 27 -4.98 15.01 -8.13
C LEU A 27 -5.60 16.36 -7.72
N TYR A 28 -6.51 16.33 -6.75
CA TYR A 28 -7.10 17.54 -6.19
C TYR A 28 -6.04 18.42 -5.54
N GLY A 29 -5.13 17.83 -4.74
CA GLY A 29 -4.04 18.57 -4.10
C GLY A 29 -3.09 19.23 -5.10
N ILE A 30 -2.71 18.51 -6.17
CA ILE A 30 -1.86 19.06 -7.24
C ILE A 30 -2.57 20.23 -7.95
N GLY A 31 -3.85 20.06 -8.30
CA GLY A 31 -4.63 21.10 -8.98
C GLY A 31 -4.81 22.35 -8.12
N TYR A 32 -5.15 22.18 -6.84
CA TYR A 32 -5.27 23.30 -5.91
C TYR A 32 -3.93 24.01 -5.69
N TYR A 33 -2.84 23.26 -5.52
CA TYR A 33 -1.49 23.81 -5.36
C TYR A 33 -1.07 24.62 -6.59
N HIS A 34 -1.39 24.13 -7.79
CA HIS A 34 -1.09 24.82 -9.04
C HIS A 34 -1.85 26.15 -9.16
N ASN A 35 -3.17 26.13 -8.99
CA ASN A 35 -4.01 27.35 -9.06
C ASN A 35 -3.60 28.38 -7.99
N ALA A 36 -3.35 27.93 -6.75
CA ALA A 36 -2.91 28.83 -5.67
C ALA A 36 -1.52 29.44 -5.93
N GLY A 37 -0.65 28.72 -6.63
CA GLY A 37 0.65 29.21 -7.08
C GLY A 37 0.55 30.28 -8.18
N GLU A 38 -0.39 30.13 -9.10
CA GLU A 38 -0.64 31.13 -10.16
C GLU A 38 -1.22 32.43 -9.61
N GLU A 39 -2.10 32.35 -8.60
CA GLU A 39 -2.69 33.53 -7.98
C GLU A 39 -1.71 34.35 -7.13
N ASN A 40 -0.57 33.78 -6.71
CA ASN A 40 -0.01 33.80 -5.35
C ASN A 40 1.45 33.27 -5.30
N PRO A 41 2.50 33.90 -5.86
CA PRO A 41 3.86 33.35 -5.81
C PRO A 41 4.43 33.11 -4.39
N SER A 42 3.95 33.86 -3.39
CA SER A 42 4.32 33.75 -1.97
C SER A 42 3.29 33.00 -1.11
N TRP A 43 2.32 32.31 -1.71
CA TRP A 43 1.22 31.68 -0.96
C TRP A 43 1.67 30.64 0.06
N THR A 44 2.83 30.02 -0.16
CA THR A 44 3.47 29.02 0.72
C THR A 44 3.88 29.55 2.10
N GLN A 45 3.99 30.88 2.26
CA GLN A 45 4.33 31.52 3.54
C GLN A 45 3.11 32.08 4.29
N GLY A 46 1.91 31.96 3.70
CA GLY A 46 0.69 32.54 4.24
C GLY A 46 -0.18 31.56 5.05
N PRO A 47 -1.16 32.08 5.82
CA PRO A 47 -2.13 31.27 6.57
C PRO A 47 -2.98 30.34 5.69
N LYS A 48 -3.17 30.70 4.42
CA LYS A 48 -3.89 29.87 3.44
C LYS A 48 -3.18 28.55 3.13
N HIS A 49 -1.85 28.52 3.22
CA HIS A 49 -1.08 27.29 3.03
C HIS A 49 -1.24 26.34 4.22
N THR A 50 -1.27 26.86 5.45
CA THR A 50 -1.51 26.03 6.64
C THR A 50 -2.91 25.44 6.66
N GLU A 51 -3.93 26.20 6.25
CA GLU A 51 -5.31 25.72 6.16
C GLU A 51 -5.48 24.64 5.08
N TYR A 52 -4.81 24.81 3.92
CA TYR A 52 -4.73 23.79 2.88
C TYR A 52 -4.09 22.49 3.40
N LEU A 53 -2.98 22.59 4.14
CA LEU A 53 -2.31 21.42 4.73
C LEU A 53 -3.19 20.70 5.75
N GLU A 54 -3.93 21.43 6.59
CA GLU A 54 -4.88 20.84 7.53
C GLU A 54 -6.02 20.11 6.82
N MET A 55 -6.59 20.74 5.79
CA MET A 55 -7.62 20.12 4.96
C MET A 55 -7.13 18.82 4.31
N MET A 56 -5.95 18.86 3.68
CA MET A 56 -5.36 17.68 3.05
C MET A 56 -5.05 16.58 4.07
N ASN A 57 -4.52 16.93 5.24
CA ASN A 57 -4.25 15.96 6.31
C ASN A 57 -5.54 15.32 6.84
N LYS A 58 -6.62 16.08 6.98
CA LYS A 58 -7.92 15.58 7.45
C LYS A 58 -8.48 14.48 6.54
N TYR A 59 -8.32 14.60 5.22
CA TYR A 59 -8.77 13.58 4.27
C TYR A 59 -7.73 12.45 4.07
N THR A 60 -6.45 12.79 4.06
CA THR A 60 -5.37 11.83 3.77
C THR A 60 -5.15 10.87 4.93
N SER A 61 -5.15 11.36 6.17
CA SER A 61 -4.86 10.55 7.36
C SER A 61 -5.78 9.34 7.53
N PRO A 62 -7.13 9.46 7.53
CA PRO A 62 -8.00 8.30 7.67
C PRO A 62 -7.90 7.34 6.48
N THR A 63 -7.67 7.88 5.28
CA THR A 63 -7.51 7.07 4.05
C THR A 63 -6.24 6.23 4.10
N VAL A 64 -5.14 6.81 4.60
CA VAL A 64 -3.87 6.11 4.83
C VAL A 64 -4.02 5.02 5.89
N VAL A 65 -4.70 5.31 7.00
CA VAL A 65 -4.98 4.30 8.05
C VAL A 65 -5.81 3.15 7.48
N ALA A 66 -6.86 3.45 6.73
CA ALA A 66 -7.69 2.43 6.08
C ALA A 66 -6.86 1.58 5.10
N LEU A 67 -5.99 2.21 4.32
CA LEU A 67 -5.10 1.50 3.41
C LEU A 67 -4.16 0.57 4.18
N LEU A 68 -3.56 1.02 5.29
CA LEU A 68 -2.66 0.21 6.10
C LEU A 68 -3.36 -1.01 6.71
N ILE A 69 -4.60 -0.85 7.17
CA ILE A 69 -5.40 -1.97 7.68
C ILE A 69 -5.64 -2.98 6.56
N VAL A 70 -6.11 -2.52 5.39
CA VAL A 70 -6.41 -3.41 4.26
C VAL A 70 -5.14 -4.10 3.75
N LEU A 71 -4.05 -3.36 3.59
CA LEU A 71 -2.75 -3.92 3.20
C LEU A 71 -2.25 -4.94 4.22
N GLY A 72 -2.31 -4.61 5.52
CA GLY A 72 -1.94 -5.53 6.61
C GLY A 72 -2.78 -6.80 6.66
N LEU A 73 -4.00 -6.80 6.10
CA LEU A 73 -4.84 -7.98 5.93
C LEU A 73 -4.50 -8.77 4.65
N CYS A 74 -3.89 -8.14 3.63
CA CYS A 74 -3.48 -8.79 2.37
C CYS A 74 -2.21 -9.64 2.50
N ILE A 75 -1.24 -9.22 3.32
CA ILE A 75 0.08 -9.86 3.48
C ILE A 75 -0.01 -11.26 4.10
N PRO A 76 -0.73 -11.45 5.22
CA PRO A 76 -0.56 -12.67 6.01
C PRO A 76 -1.16 -13.90 5.31
N LYS A 77 -2.13 -13.70 4.39
CA LYS A 77 -2.77 -14.76 3.59
C LYS A 77 -1.75 -15.61 2.82
N ARG A 78 -0.58 -15.04 2.52
CA ARG A 78 0.50 -15.67 1.76
C ARG A 78 1.35 -16.62 2.58
N VAL A 79 1.46 -16.39 3.90
CA VAL A 79 2.50 -17.03 4.73
C VAL A 79 1.90 -17.89 5.85
N VAL A 80 0.67 -17.61 6.32
CA VAL A 80 0.12 -18.20 7.56
C VAL A 80 -1.34 -18.69 7.36
N PRO A 81 -1.74 -19.84 7.95
CA PRO A 81 -3.11 -20.33 7.94
C PRO A 81 -4.14 -19.33 8.50
N ARG A 82 -5.35 -19.33 7.91
CA ARG A 82 -6.39 -18.29 8.07
C ARG A 82 -6.81 -17.99 9.52
N ASP A 83 -6.69 -18.94 10.44
CA ASP A 83 -7.16 -18.78 11.83
C ASP A 83 -6.17 -18.03 12.73
N VAL A 84 -4.87 -18.24 12.54
CA VAL A 84 -3.82 -17.47 13.21
C VAL A 84 -3.79 -16.03 12.67
N LEU A 85 -4.17 -15.87 11.40
CA LEU A 85 -4.29 -14.59 10.71
C LEU A 85 -5.25 -13.63 11.38
N LYS A 86 -6.49 -14.09 11.61
CA LYS A 86 -7.51 -13.23 12.20
C LYS A 86 -7.07 -12.75 13.57
N ARG A 87 -6.43 -13.61 14.36
CA ARG A 87 -5.90 -13.25 15.68
C ARG A 87 -4.80 -12.20 15.60
N ILE A 88 -3.83 -12.36 14.69
CA ILE A 88 -2.73 -11.40 14.54
C ILE A 88 -3.24 -10.07 13.97
N SER A 89 -4.13 -10.07 12.97
CA SER A 89 -4.69 -8.83 12.43
C SER A 89 -5.58 -8.10 13.43
N TRP A 90 -6.39 -8.82 14.21
CA TRP A 90 -7.15 -8.21 15.32
C TRP A 90 -6.24 -7.68 16.42
N ALA A 91 -5.17 -8.40 16.77
CA ALA A 91 -4.17 -7.93 17.71
C ALA A 91 -3.46 -6.68 17.18
N LEU A 92 -3.14 -6.65 15.88
CA LEU A 92 -2.50 -5.50 15.23
C LEU A 92 -3.41 -4.27 15.32
N VAL A 93 -4.67 -4.40 14.89
CA VAL A 93 -5.67 -3.33 14.96
C VAL A 93 -5.92 -2.90 16.39
N GLY A 94 -5.98 -3.84 17.33
CA GLY A 94 -6.14 -3.55 18.76
C GLY A 94 -4.96 -2.77 19.32
N VAL A 95 -3.73 -3.14 18.98
CA VAL A 95 -2.51 -2.44 19.38
C VAL A 95 -2.46 -1.05 18.76
N THR A 96 -2.82 -0.86 17.49
CA THR A 96 -2.87 0.49 16.90
C THR A 96 -3.98 1.34 17.50
N ALA A 97 -5.16 0.79 17.76
CA ALA A 97 -6.24 1.50 18.44
C ALA A 97 -5.81 1.93 19.85
N MET A 98 -5.14 1.05 20.59
CA MET A 98 -4.63 1.37 21.92
C MET A 98 -3.52 2.43 21.87
N LEU A 99 -2.58 2.34 20.93
CA LEU A 99 -1.53 3.34 20.73
C LEU A 99 -2.09 4.70 20.31
N TYR A 100 -3.16 4.72 19.52
CA TYR A 100 -3.87 5.93 19.12
C TYR A 100 -4.37 6.71 20.34
N PHE A 101 -4.96 6.02 21.33
CA PHE A 101 -5.44 6.68 22.56
C PHE A 101 -4.32 7.18 23.48
N ILE A 102 -3.13 6.59 23.43
CA ILE A 102 -2.04 6.91 24.39
C ILE A 102 -1.10 8.00 23.85
N ARG A 103 -0.64 7.90 22.59
CA ARG A 103 0.44 8.74 22.04
C ARG A 103 0.05 9.56 20.80
N GLY A 104 -1.22 9.52 20.42
CA GLY A 104 -1.73 10.21 19.24
C GLY A 104 -1.42 9.48 17.92
N ILE A 105 -2.00 10.01 16.84
CA ILE A 105 -2.10 9.33 15.55
C ILE A 105 -0.76 9.16 14.84
N THR A 106 0.15 10.12 14.97
CA THR A 106 1.47 10.12 14.30
C THR A 106 2.37 8.98 14.80
N TRP A 107 2.44 8.78 16.11
CA TRP A 107 3.19 7.67 16.71
C TRP A 107 2.57 6.30 16.39
N ALA A 108 1.24 6.20 16.47
CA ALA A 108 0.53 4.96 16.13
C ALA A 108 0.76 4.58 14.67
N LEU A 109 0.65 5.54 13.75
CA LEU A 109 0.97 5.36 12.33
C LEU A 109 2.43 4.95 12.13
N GLY A 110 3.37 5.61 12.81
CA GLY A 110 4.80 5.30 12.74
C GLY A 110 5.12 3.84 13.07
N VAL A 111 4.64 3.37 14.21
CA VAL A 111 4.84 1.98 14.64
C VAL A 111 4.18 0.99 13.69
N MET A 112 2.95 1.28 13.25
CA MET A 112 2.21 0.42 12.32
C MET A 112 2.92 0.29 10.98
N LEU A 113 3.38 1.41 10.42
CA LEU A 113 4.10 1.44 9.15
C LEU A 113 5.43 0.70 9.25
N MET A 114 6.20 0.92 10.31
CA MET A 114 7.48 0.21 10.52
C MET A 114 7.27 -1.31 10.59
N LEU A 115 6.23 -1.76 11.31
CA LEU A 115 5.91 -3.18 11.41
C LEU A 115 5.42 -3.73 10.07
N ALA A 116 4.61 -2.98 9.34
CA ALA A 116 4.14 -3.35 8.00
C ALA A 116 5.31 -3.49 7.01
N ILE A 117 6.27 -2.56 7.03
CA ILE A 117 7.51 -2.64 6.24
C ILE A 117 8.30 -3.89 6.61
N ALA A 118 8.48 -4.18 7.91
CA ALA A 118 9.23 -5.34 8.37
C ALA A 118 8.61 -6.67 7.90
N VAL A 119 7.29 -6.83 8.10
CA VAL A 119 6.55 -8.03 7.68
C VAL A 119 6.57 -8.18 6.15
N GLN A 120 6.37 -7.07 5.42
CA GLN A 120 6.36 -7.10 3.97
C GLN A 120 7.75 -7.41 3.40
N THR A 121 8.81 -6.86 3.99
CA THR A 121 10.20 -7.16 3.62
C THR A 121 10.54 -8.62 3.88
N ALA A 122 10.15 -9.17 5.04
CA ALA A 122 10.31 -10.59 5.33
C ALA A 122 9.59 -11.46 4.28
N SER A 123 8.37 -11.09 3.88
CA SER A 123 7.62 -11.82 2.85
C SER A 123 8.31 -11.78 1.48
N LEU A 124 8.91 -10.65 1.12
CA LEU A 124 9.66 -10.49 -0.12
C LEU A 124 10.93 -11.34 -0.11
N VAL A 125 11.69 -11.31 0.99
CA VAL A 125 12.90 -12.12 1.17
C VAL A 125 12.59 -13.61 1.11
N LEU A 126 11.52 -14.06 1.79
CA LEU A 126 11.07 -15.46 1.73
C LEU A 126 10.69 -15.89 0.30
N THR A 127 10.03 -14.99 -0.45
CA THR A 127 9.67 -15.22 -1.85
C THR A 127 10.93 -15.35 -2.72
N LEU A 128 11.91 -14.47 -2.55
CA LEU A 128 13.19 -14.49 -3.28
C LEU A 128 14.03 -15.75 -2.99
N LEU A 129 14.08 -16.18 -1.73
CA LEU A 129 14.90 -17.32 -1.31
C LEU A 129 14.30 -18.68 -1.71
N LYS A 130 13.10 -18.72 -2.31
CA LYS A 130 12.34 -19.95 -2.64
C LYS A 130 12.24 -20.96 -1.47
N ARG A 131 12.46 -20.52 -0.23
CA ARG A 131 12.81 -21.41 0.90
C ARG A 131 11.62 -21.89 1.72
N GLY A 132 10.41 -21.77 1.20
CA GLY A 132 9.20 -22.23 1.87
C GLY A 132 8.31 -23.03 0.94
N ARG A 133 7.77 -24.16 1.43
CA ARG A 133 6.57 -24.84 0.92
C ARG A 133 5.36 -23.89 1.03
N LEU A 134 5.43 -22.75 0.36
CA LEU A 134 4.28 -21.90 0.19
C LEU A 134 3.37 -22.65 -0.77
N VAL A 135 2.29 -23.20 -0.22
CA VAL A 135 1.26 -23.93 -0.95
C VAL A 135 0.52 -22.92 -1.81
N TYR A 136 1.11 -22.55 -2.95
CA TYR A 136 0.53 -21.63 -3.90
C TYR A 136 -0.04 -22.43 -5.05
N GLU A 137 -1.34 -22.67 -4.95
CA GLU A 137 -2.03 -23.63 -5.80
C GLU A 137 -2.07 -23.24 -7.29
N LYS A 138 -1.93 -21.96 -7.70
CA LYS A 138 -2.18 -21.56 -9.12
C LYS A 138 -1.47 -20.30 -9.70
N GLU A 139 -0.54 -19.63 -9.03
CA GLU A 139 0.08 -18.38 -9.57
C GLU A 139 1.59 -18.47 -9.80
N GLY A 140 2.08 -17.93 -10.93
CA GLY A 140 3.49 -17.96 -11.31
C GLY A 140 4.39 -17.10 -10.41
N TYR A 141 5.66 -17.52 -10.25
CA TYR A 141 6.66 -16.87 -9.38
C TYR A 141 6.81 -15.35 -9.62
N LEU A 142 6.81 -14.92 -10.89
CA LEU A 142 6.95 -13.51 -11.24
C LEU A 142 5.76 -12.66 -10.78
N VAL A 143 4.55 -13.20 -10.83
CA VAL A 143 3.33 -12.52 -10.35
C VAL A 143 3.38 -12.35 -8.84
N GLN A 144 3.88 -13.36 -8.13
CA GLN A 144 4.01 -13.32 -6.68
C GLN A 144 5.04 -12.28 -6.23
N LEU A 145 6.22 -12.29 -6.86
CA LEU A 145 7.28 -11.32 -6.62
C LEU A 145 6.81 -9.90 -6.93
N GLY A 146 6.14 -9.71 -8.08
CA GLY A 146 5.59 -8.42 -8.48
C GLY A 146 4.59 -7.87 -7.47
N SER A 147 3.68 -8.71 -6.99
CA SER A 147 2.71 -8.28 -6.00
C SER A 147 3.35 -7.96 -4.63
N ALA A 148 4.38 -8.71 -4.21
CA ALA A 148 5.11 -8.41 -2.98
C ALA A 148 5.89 -7.08 -3.08
N MET A 149 6.51 -6.80 -4.23
CA MET A 149 7.18 -5.53 -4.51
C MET A 149 6.18 -4.36 -4.54
N LEU A 150 5.00 -4.55 -5.14
CA LEU A 150 3.96 -3.53 -5.21
C LEU A 150 3.48 -3.16 -3.81
N HIS A 151 3.15 -4.16 -2.98
CA HIS A 151 2.76 -3.93 -1.59
C HIS A 151 3.84 -3.23 -0.78
N LEU A 152 5.11 -3.65 -0.91
CA LEU A 152 6.23 -2.99 -0.22
C LEU A 152 6.40 -1.54 -0.68
N GLY A 153 6.35 -1.30 -1.98
CA GLY A 153 6.48 0.02 -2.56
C GLY A 153 5.40 0.98 -2.08
N VAL A 154 4.15 0.53 -2.05
CA VAL A 154 3.03 1.35 -1.54
C VAL A 154 3.21 1.66 -0.05
N ILE A 155 3.62 0.69 0.77
CA ILE A 155 3.84 0.92 2.20
C ILE A 155 4.98 1.92 2.42
N ILE A 156 6.09 1.80 1.69
CA ILE A 156 7.22 2.74 1.77
C ILE A 156 6.79 4.14 1.31
N LEU A 157 6.00 4.24 0.23
CA LEU A 157 5.46 5.52 -0.25
C LEU A 157 4.61 6.21 0.83
N ILE A 158 3.75 5.44 1.51
CA ILE A 158 2.93 5.96 2.62
C ILE A 158 3.81 6.36 3.80
N PHE A 159 4.81 5.55 4.15
CA PHE A 159 5.76 5.86 5.23
C PHE A 159 6.48 7.18 4.97
N ASP A 160 6.94 7.36 3.74
CA ASP A 160 7.62 8.54 3.27
C ASP A 160 6.72 9.79 3.37
N VAL A 161 5.51 9.72 2.79
CA VAL A 161 4.55 10.83 2.83
C VAL A 161 3.99 11.07 4.23
N ALA A 162 3.90 10.08 5.11
CA ALA A 162 3.31 10.24 6.45
C ALA A 162 4.31 10.74 7.49
N LEU A 163 5.59 10.34 7.42
CA LEU A 163 6.56 10.53 8.50
C LEU A 163 7.81 11.29 8.08
N LEU A 164 8.19 11.24 6.79
CA LEU A 164 9.44 11.83 6.30
C LEU A 164 9.28 13.19 5.63
N ARG A 165 8.07 13.79 5.59
CA ARG A 165 7.81 15.08 4.91
C ARG A 165 8.81 16.20 5.25
N GLY A 166 9.33 16.24 6.47
CA GLY A 166 10.29 17.25 6.92
C GLY A 166 11.77 16.84 6.81
N HIS A 167 12.07 15.63 6.32
CA HIS A 167 13.40 15.07 6.31
C HIS A 167 14.04 15.17 4.92
N ALA A 168 15.33 15.51 4.85
CA ALA A 168 16.05 15.68 3.58
C ALA A 168 16.05 14.41 2.69
N GLN A 169 15.87 13.24 3.29
CA GLN A 169 15.85 11.94 2.59
C GLN A 169 14.50 11.60 1.94
N HIS A 170 13.46 12.42 2.14
CA HIS A 170 12.12 12.20 1.60
C HIS A 170 12.15 11.90 0.09
N ILE A 171 12.85 12.74 -0.68
CA ILE A 171 12.92 12.61 -2.15
C ILE A 171 13.56 11.28 -2.56
N SER A 172 14.62 10.86 -1.89
CA SER A 172 15.30 9.60 -2.22
C SER A 172 14.41 8.38 -1.94
N ILE A 173 13.73 8.38 -0.79
CA ILE A 173 12.84 7.28 -0.38
C ILE A 173 11.62 7.23 -1.31
N PHE A 174 11.06 8.37 -1.68
CA PHE A 174 9.99 8.50 -2.66
C PHE A 174 10.35 7.81 -3.98
N TRP A 175 11.51 8.10 -4.55
CA TRP A 175 11.95 7.48 -5.82
C TRP A 175 12.11 5.97 -5.71
N VAL A 176 12.68 5.47 -4.60
CA VAL A 176 12.80 4.04 -4.35
C VAL A 176 11.41 3.38 -4.30
N ALA A 177 10.46 3.99 -3.59
CA ALA A 177 9.08 3.52 -3.51
C ALA A 177 8.41 3.47 -4.90
N MET A 178 8.55 4.53 -5.69
CA MET A 178 8.01 4.62 -7.05
C MET A 178 8.57 3.54 -7.98
N ILE A 179 9.88 3.29 -7.93
CA ILE A 179 10.53 2.21 -8.70
C ILE A 179 9.96 0.86 -8.28
N LEU A 180 9.83 0.59 -6.98
CA LEU A 180 9.27 -0.66 -6.45
C LEU A 180 7.83 -0.89 -6.90
N VAL A 181 7.01 0.16 -6.85
CA VAL A 181 5.61 0.12 -7.29
C VAL A 181 5.53 -0.15 -8.80
N THR A 182 6.35 0.53 -9.60
CA THR A 182 6.37 0.39 -11.07
C THR A 182 6.83 -0.99 -11.50
N LEU A 183 7.95 -1.48 -10.94
CA LEU A 183 8.44 -2.84 -11.17
C LEU A 183 7.44 -3.90 -10.69
N GLY A 184 6.84 -3.68 -9.52
CA GLY A 184 5.83 -4.56 -8.97
C GLY A 184 4.60 -4.68 -9.87
N MET A 185 4.13 -3.56 -10.43
CA MET A 185 3.07 -3.54 -11.43
C MET A 185 3.48 -4.30 -12.69
N PHE A 186 4.66 -3.99 -13.26
CA PHE A 186 5.16 -4.64 -14.46
C PHE A 186 5.23 -6.17 -14.30
N LEU A 187 5.84 -6.65 -13.22
CA LEU A 187 5.94 -8.08 -12.91
C LEU A 187 4.57 -8.74 -12.67
N SER A 188 3.63 -8.03 -12.05
CA SER A 188 2.28 -8.56 -11.80
C SER A 188 1.47 -8.73 -13.08
N PHE A 189 1.59 -7.81 -14.03
CA PHE A 189 0.88 -7.87 -15.32
C PHE A 189 1.56 -8.83 -16.32
N TYR A 190 2.88 -8.68 -16.51
CA TYR A 190 3.64 -9.48 -17.49
C TYR A 190 4.10 -10.84 -16.97
N GLY A 191 4.08 -11.07 -15.65
CA GLY A 191 4.33 -12.40 -15.09
C GLY A 191 3.21 -13.41 -15.37
N ARG A 192 2.04 -12.95 -15.83
CA ARG A 192 0.85 -13.78 -16.11
C ARG A 192 0.79 -14.29 -17.56
N THR A 193 1.62 -13.75 -18.44
CA THR A 193 1.72 -14.21 -19.84
C THR A 193 2.41 -15.56 -19.89
N ASP A 194 1.62 -16.64 -19.92
CA ASP A 194 2.08 -17.97 -20.34
C ASP A 194 2.26 -17.96 -21.87
N PRO A 195 3.49 -18.14 -22.40
CA PRO A 195 3.73 -18.20 -23.84
C PRO A 195 2.96 -19.33 -24.54
N ARG A 196 2.51 -20.35 -23.80
CA ARG A 196 1.85 -21.54 -24.36
C ARG A 196 0.39 -21.32 -24.75
N LYS A 197 -0.25 -20.23 -24.31
CA LYS A 197 -1.64 -19.92 -24.70
C LYS A 197 -1.78 -19.35 -26.11
N TRP A 198 -0.68 -18.95 -26.74
CA TRP A 198 -0.67 -18.33 -28.07
C TRP A 198 -0.24 -19.27 -29.20
N LEU A 199 0.22 -20.48 -28.87
CA LEU A 199 0.54 -21.48 -29.88
C LEU A 199 -0.76 -22.23 -30.23
N PRO A 200 -1.35 -22.03 -31.42
CA PRO A 200 -2.37 -22.96 -31.89
C PRO A 200 -1.77 -24.36 -31.86
N ALA A 201 -2.46 -25.29 -31.21
CA ALA A 201 -2.06 -26.69 -31.20
C ALA A 201 -1.92 -27.17 -32.64
N ILE A 202 -0.69 -27.28 -33.12
CA ILE A 202 -0.39 -27.99 -34.37
C ILE A 202 -0.69 -29.44 -34.05
N LYS A 203 -1.89 -29.90 -34.42
CA LYS A 203 -2.25 -31.31 -34.44
C LYS A 203 -1.34 -31.99 -35.46
N SER A 204 -0.41 -32.82 -34.98
CA SER A 204 0.24 -33.87 -35.76
C SER A 204 -0.67 -35.09 -35.84
#